data_AF-A0A534RUV2-F1
#
_entry.id   AF-A0A534RUV2-F1
#
_cell.length_a   1.000
_cell.length_b   1.000
_cell.length_c   1.000
_cell.angle_alpha   90.00
_cell.angle_beta   90.00
_cell.angle_gamma   90.00
#
_symmetry.space_group_name_H-M   'P 1'
#
loop_
_entity.id
_entity.type
_entity.pdbx_description
1 polymer ?
#
loop_
_entity_poly.entity_id
_entity_poly.type
_entity_poly.pdbx_seq_one_letter_code
_entity_poly.pdbx_strand_id
1 'polypeptide(L)'
;MIASTPIGGSEEVILNNEIIFPLVQTIGLKGVVFTDAGNAYGADETISLDNTRFSAGAGLRWLSPVGPLRVELGKPFNTKPHDQKSLLLFSFGGPFQY
;
A
#
# COMPACT_ATOMS: atom_id res chain seq x y z
N MET A 1 9.29 -18.41 9.32
CA MET A 1 9.01 -16.96 9.28
C MET A 1 8.41 -16.61 10.63
N ILE A 2 9.16 -15.97 11.51
CA ILE A 2 8.66 -15.52 12.81
C ILE A 2 8.25 -14.06 12.57
N ALA A 3 6.99 -13.83 12.21
CA ALA A 3 6.48 -12.46 12.18
C ALA A 3 6.35 -12.03 13.64
N SER A 4 7.19 -11.08 14.09
CA SER A 4 6.93 -10.37 15.34
C SER A 4 5.58 -9.68 15.19
N THR A 5 4.62 -10.03 16.04
CA THR A 5 3.30 -9.39 16.03
C THR A 5 3.48 -7.88 16.24
N PRO A 6 3.05 -7.03 15.29
CA PRO A 6 3.10 -5.59 15.48
C PRO A 6 2.19 -5.18 16.64
N ILE A 7 2.69 -4.33 17.54
CA ILE A 7 1.93 -3.85 18.71
C ILE A 7 1.18 -2.52 18.43
N GLY A 8 1.46 -1.88 17.30
CA GLY A 8 0.90 -0.58 16.94
C GLY A 8 1.62 0.61 17.59
N GLY A 9 0.96 1.76 17.62
CA GLY A 9 1.43 3.00 18.23
C GLY A 9 0.24 3.88 18.64
N SER A 10 0.51 4.90 19.46
CA SER A 10 -0.52 5.88 19.87
C SER A 10 -0.65 7.04 18.88
N GLU A 11 0.35 7.24 18.03
CA GLU A 11 0.36 8.24 16.96
C GLU A 11 0.63 7.57 15.62
N GLU A 12 0.04 8.09 14.55
CA GLU A 12 0.16 7.53 13.20
C GLU A 12 0.42 8.64 12.18
N VAL A 13 1.37 8.37 11.29
CA VAL A 13 1.63 9.21 10.12
C VAL A 13 1.49 8.33 8.89
N ILE A 14 0.62 8.73 7.96
CA ILE A 14 0.43 8.09 6.66
C ILE A 14 0.44 9.16 5.56
N LEU A 15 1.13 8.87 4.48
CA LEU A 15 1.11 9.60 3.22
C LEU A 15 0.98 8.58 2.08
N ASN A 16 0.01 8.78 1.20
CA ASN A 16 -0.26 7.91 0.06
C ASN A 16 -0.37 8.76 -1.20
N ASN A 17 0.51 8.56 -2.15
CA ASN A 17 0.48 9.26 -3.43
C ASN A 17 0.27 8.25 -4.56
N GLU A 18 -0.74 8.48 -5.40
CA GLU A 18 -1.04 7.61 -6.53
C GLU A 18 -1.17 8.42 -7.82
N ILE A 19 -0.63 7.87 -8.90
CA ILE A 19 -0.86 8.33 -10.25
C ILE A 19 -1.62 7.23 -10.99
N ILE A 20 -2.82 7.57 -11.43
CA ILE A 20 -3.72 6.66 -12.16
C ILE A 20 -3.78 7.10 -13.61
N PHE A 21 -3.55 6.18 -14.53
CA PHE A 21 -3.60 6.46 -15.97
C PHE A 21 -4.38 5.39 -16.74
N PRO A 22 -5.05 5.76 -17.84
CA PRO A 22 -5.76 4.80 -18.66
C PRO A 22 -4.77 3.89 -19.40
N LEU A 23 -4.99 2.58 -19.37
CA LEU A 23 -4.28 1.61 -20.23
C LEU A 23 -5.14 1.23 -21.42
N VAL A 24 -6.38 0.81 -21.18
CA VAL A 24 -7.36 0.49 -22.22
C VAL A 24 -8.73 1.01 -21.79
N GLN A 25 -9.10 2.17 -22.33
CA GLN A 25 -10.32 2.88 -21.91
C GLN A 25 -11.60 2.10 -22.25
N THR A 26 -11.64 1.42 -23.40
CA THR A 26 -12.80 0.67 -23.88
C THR A 26 -13.26 -0.43 -22.91
N ILE A 27 -12.33 -1.00 -22.14
CA ILE A 27 -12.61 -2.06 -21.16
C ILE A 27 -12.45 -1.59 -19.71
N GLY A 28 -12.26 -0.29 -19.47
CA GLY A 28 -12.09 0.28 -18.13
C GLY A 28 -10.82 -0.17 -17.40
N LEU A 29 -9.76 -0.55 -18.13
CA LEU A 29 -8.47 -0.96 -17.57
C LEU A 29 -7.58 0.26 -17.34
N LYS A 30 -7.10 0.42 -16.10
CA LYS A 30 -6.22 1.50 -15.66
C LYS A 30 -4.94 0.94 -15.06
N GLY A 31 -3.85 1.63 -15.31
CA GLY A 31 -2.59 1.45 -14.61
C GLY A 31 -2.54 2.36 -13.39
N VAL A 32 -1.82 1.91 -12.37
CA VAL A 32 -1.50 2.69 -11.18
C VAL A 32 -0.01 2.59 -10.91
N VAL A 33 0.60 3.71 -10.55
CA VAL A 33 1.88 3.74 -9.85
C VAL A 33 1.69 4.54 -8.58
N PHE A 34 2.32 4.09 -7.50
CA PHE A 34 2.08 4.66 -6.18
C PHE A 34 3.36 4.71 -5.37
N THR A 35 3.37 5.64 -4.42
CA THR A 35 4.38 5.74 -3.36
C THR A 35 3.68 5.99 -2.04
N ASP A 36 4.06 5.21 -1.03
CA ASP A 36 3.48 5.31 0.30
C ASP A 36 4.59 5.59 1.31
N ALA A 37 4.24 6.34 2.34
CA ALA A 37 5.08 6.56 3.49
C ALA A 37 4.22 6.45 4.75
N GLY A 38 4.68 5.72 5.76
CA GLY A 38 3.99 5.72 7.03
C GLY A 38 4.66 4.92 8.11
N ASN A 39 4.28 5.20 9.35
CA ASN A 39 4.65 4.45 10.53
C ASN A 39 3.71 4.78 11.69
N ALA A 40 3.59 3.85 12.64
CA ALA A 40 2.98 4.10 13.94
C ALA A 40 4.09 4.39 14.96
N TYR A 41 3.87 5.39 15.82
CA TYR A 41 4.82 5.88 16.81
C TYR A 41 4.20 5.78 18.22
N GLY A 42 5.04 5.50 19.22
CA GLY A 42 4.64 5.62 20.63
C GLY A 42 4.54 7.08 21.08
N ALA A 43 3.82 7.35 22.17
CA ALA A 43 3.61 8.70 22.69
C ALA A 43 4.93 9.42 23.08
N ASP A 44 5.95 8.64 23.44
CA ASP A 44 7.28 9.14 23.79
C ASP A 44 8.28 9.06 22.61
N GLU A 45 7.84 8.60 21.43
CA GLU A 45 8.69 8.43 20.26
C GLU A 45 8.64 9.67 19.36
N THR A 46 9.80 10.15 18.93
CA THR A 46 9.86 11.28 17.98
C THR A 46 9.63 10.80 16.55
N ILE A 47 8.72 11.46 15.84
CA ILE A 47 8.51 11.27 14.41
C ILE A 47 9.82 11.58 13.67
N SER A 48 10.36 10.58 12.97
CA SER A 48 11.61 10.70 12.22
C SER A 48 11.53 9.96 10.89
N LEU A 49 12.22 10.49 9.88
CA LEU A 49 12.29 9.91 8.54
C LEU A 49 12.96 8.54 8.53
N ASP A 50 13.90 8.29 9.45
CA ASP A 50 14.57 6.99 9.59
C ASP A 50 13.62 5.89 10.08
N ASN A 51 12.60 6.26 10.87
CA ASN A 51 11.59 5.34 11.38
C ASN A 51 10.33 5.27 10.50
N THR A 52 10.04 6.29 9.68
CA THR A 52 8.97 6.22 8.67
C THR A 52 9.29 5.13 7.66
N ARG A 53 8.37 4.22 7.32
CA ARG A 53 8.56 3.25 6.22
C ARG A 53 8.10 3.83 4.90
N PHE A 54 8.84 3.54 3.83
CA PHE A 54 8.56 4.00 2.48
C PHE A 54 8.43 2.81 1.53
N SER A 55 7.42 2.86 0.69
CA SER A 55 7.18 1.92 -0.40
C SER A 55 6.89 2.65 -1.70
N ALA A 56 7.13 1.96 -2.80
CA ALA A 56 6.49 2.28 -4.05
C ALA A 56 6.13 1.00 -4.77
N GLY A 57 5.17 1.14 -5.68
CA GLY A 57 4.65 0.02 -6.41
C GLY A 57 3.91 0.44 -7.65
N ALA A 58 3.41 -0.60 -8.32
CA ALA A 58 2.58 -0.45 -9.49
C ALA A 58 1.45 -1.47 -9.44
N GLY A 59 0.38 -1.19 -10.15
CA GLY A 59 -0.79 -2.04 -10.16
C GLY A 59 -1.67 -1.85 -11.36
N LEU A 60 -2.62 -2.76 -11.49
CA LEU A 60 -3.68 -2.76 -12.48
C LEU A 60 -5.01 -2.68 -11.75
N ARG A 61 -5.87 -1.76 -12.21
CA ARG A 61 -7.23 -1.59 -11.73
C ARG A 61 -8.17 -1.79 -12.91
N TRP A 62 -9.04 -2.78 -12.83
CA TRP A 62 -9.95 -3.14 -13.91
C TRP A 62 -11.40 -3.08 -13.43
N LEU A 63 -12.19 -2.21 -14.05
CA LEU A 63 -13.64 -2.23 -13.88
C LEU A 63 -14.25 -3.26 -14.83
N SER A 64 -14.18 -4.53 -14.45
CA SER A 64 -14.71 -5.63 -15.27
C SER A 64 -16.25 -5.68 -15.23
N PRO A 65 -16.89 -6.38 -16.18
CA PRO A 65 -18.34 -6.59 -16.16
C PRO A 65 -18.86 -7.30 -14.90
N VAL A 66 -18.01 -8.05 -14.20
CA VAL A 66 -18.37 -8.80 -12.97
C VAL A 66 -17.99 -8.07 -11.68
N GLY A 67 -17.36 -6.90 -11.78
CA GLY A 67 -16.98 -6.07 -10.64
C GLY A 67 -15.58 -5.46 -10.73
N PRO A 68 -15.18 -4.62 -9.75
CA PRO A 68 -13.84 -4.06 -9.68
C PRO A 68 -12.79 -5.11 -9.30
N LEU A 69 -11.68 -5.13 -10.03
CA LEU A 69 -10.48 -5.90 -9.73
C LEU A 69 -9.30 -4.96 -9.49
N ARG A 70 -8.46 -5.31 -8.51
CA ARG A 70 -7.19 -4.63 -8.24
C ARG A 70 -6.10 -5.66 -8.02
N VAL A 71 -4.97 -5.43 -8.68
CA VAL A 71 -3.73 -6.17 -8.47
C VAL A 71 -2.64 -5.15 -8.28
N GLU A 72 -2.00 -5.15 -7.12
CA GLU A 72 -0.99 -4.16 -6.74
C GLU A 72 0.26 -4.88 -6.23
N LEU A 73 1.41 -4.51 -6.78
CA LEU A 73 2.72 -5.01 -6.38
C LEU A 73 3.49 -3.86 -5.74
N GLY A 74 3.67 -3.93 -4.43
CA GLY A 74 4.40 -2.96 -3.63
C GLY A 74 5.76 -3.49 -3.19
N LYS A 75 6.78 -2.63 -3.27
CA LYS A 75 8.12 -2.89 -2.74
C LYS A 75 8.54 -1.79 -1.75
N PRO A 76 8.77 -2.13 -0.48
CA PRO A 76 9.37 -1.22 0.49
C PRO A 76 10.87 -1.02 0.22
N PHE A 77 11.39 0.18 0.48
CA PHE A 77 12.78 0.54 0.19
C PHE A 77 13.67 0.71 1.43
N ASN A 78 13.08 0.96 2.60
CA ASN A 78 13.81 1.13 3.86
C ASN A 78 13.42 0.05 4.89
N THR A 79 13.47 -1.21 4.44
CA THR A 79 13.10 -2.37 5.27
C THR A 79 14.11 -2.62 6.39
N LYS A 80 13.63 -2.81 7.62
CA LYS A 80 14.38 -3.34 8.76
C LYS A 80 14.31 -4.89 8.78
N PRO A 81 15.17 -5.60 9.55
CA PRO A 81 15.29 -7.06 9.51
C PRO A 81 13.98 -7.87 9.73
N HIS A 82 12.97 -7.25 10.34
CA HIS A 82 11.67 -7.87 10.66
C HIS A 82 10.52 -7.38 9.77
N ASP A 83 10.80 -6.52 8.79
CA ASP A 83 9.78 -5.99 7.88
C ASP A 83 9.48 -6.96 6.74
N GLN A 84 8.24 -6.93 6.26
CA GLN A 84 7.88 -7.61 5.03
C GLN A 84 8.57 -6.92 3.84
N LYS A 85 9.14 -7.71 2.92
CA LYS A 85 10.03 -7.20 1.86
C LYS A 85 9.37 -6.98 0.49
N SER A 86 8.18 -7.52 0.30
CA SER A 86 7.38 -7.35 -0.92
C SER A 86 5.97 -7.84 -0.64
N LEU A 87 4.97 -7.13 -1.16
CA LEU A 87 3.57 -7.49 -0.98
C LEU A 87 2.86 -7.47 -2.33
N LEU A 88 2.26 -8.60 -2.71
CA LEU A 88 1.30 -8.68 -3.80
C LEU A 88 -0.09 -8.63 -3.18
N LEU A 89 -0.85 -7.59 -3.49
CA LEU A 89 -2.25 -7.47 -3.09
C LEU A 89 -3.15 -7.78 -4.27
N PHE A 90 -4.18 -8.57 -3.97
CA PHE A 90 -5.28 -8.84 -4.88
C PHE A 90 -6.59 -8.49 -4.17
N SER A 91 -7.47 -7.78 -4.86
CA SER A 91 -8.81 -7.48 -4.39
C SER A 91 -9.81 -7.63 -5.53
N PHE A 92 -10.95 -8.25 -5.23
CA PHE A 92 -12.08 -8.45 -6.13
C PHE A 92 -13.37 -8.03 -5.41
N GLY A 93 -14.16 -7.17 -6.02
CA GLY A 93 -15.43 -6.66 -5.47
C GLY A 93 -15.40 -5.16 -5.13
N GLY A 94 -16.55 -4.64 -4.66
CA GLY A 94 -16.65 -3.27 -4.13
C GLY A 94 -15.88 -3.12 -2.81
N PRO A 95 -15.54 -1.89 -2.38
CA PRO A 95 -14.94 -1.72 -1.05
C PRO A 95 -15.86 -2.34 0.01
N PHE A 96 -15.29 -2.78 1.14
CA PHE A 96 -16.08 -3.01 2.35
C PHE A 96 -16.81 -1.70 2.68
N GLN A 97 -18.07 -1.61 2.26
CA GLN A 97 -19.00 -0.59 2.71
C GLN A 97 -19.55 -1.12 4.02
N TYR A 98 -19.22 -0.45 5.13
CA TYR A 98 -20.04 -0.58 6.34
C TYR A 98 -21.36 0.17 6.11
#